data_AF-A0A814QXU5-F1
#
_entry.id   AF-A0A814QXU5-F1
#
_cell.length_a   1.000
_cell.length_b   1.000
_cell.length_c   1.000
_cell.angle_alpha   90.00
_cell.angle_beta   90.00
_cell.angle_gamma   90.00
#
_symmetry.space_group_name_H-M   'P 1'
#
loop_
_entity.id
_entity.type
_entity.pdbx_description
1 polymer ?
#
loop_
_entity_poly.entity_id
_entity_poly.type
_entity_poly.pdbx_seq_one_letter_code
_entity_poly.pdbx_strand_id
1 'polypeptide(L)'
;MKFIYFSFFIIFDLTLSSTTTLSDLNVDTQTLAQPVIEENWEELLVAGPIVVNYISNLMILNSKRDFSLKSSSPNHVYQYIKYPNSFRNTLAQIANEIYAVFIRAHSYMDGIQLSTQQIPKDLKTILKLLKSVPPRTIQALLPIALDTIEQIPKNIAKSANIMIKEYDSLTLLLQEVIAAMADTHAVNNSVLMNMNILVNATKELSKMQQQWSEIIRYQNILTTRVETIRETVLNELMDTIKNVTSTNSELSAAARTFFVSKMLDKIIEIEQDAHLLYIMAKTYNDISNAYIVFQIANVSKLLVLPTEDERQTAMSQLGETLLFTLAEISQIVLEQKQQYQQRNQEIQEEYKQFIQQMMFEELAAGIGK
;
A
#
# COMPACT_ATOMS: atom_id res chain seq x y z
N MET A 1 -42.61 -10.61 -21.03
CA MET A 1 -41.36 -10.92 -20.30
C MET A 1 -40.20 -10.98 -21.30
N LYS A 2 -39.81 -9.82 -21.82
CA LYS A 2 -38.72 -9.56 -22.78
C LYS A 2 -38.68 -8.04 -22.95
N PHE A 3 -38.07 -7.32 -22.01
CA PHE A 3 -37.63 -5.93 -22.08
C PHE A 3 -36.79 -5.75 -20.79
N ILE A 4 -35.70 -4.98 -20.85
CA ILE A 4 -34.56 -4.92 -19.90
C ILE A 4 -33.40 -5.85 -20.29
N TYR A 5 -32.80 -5.63 -21.47
CA TYR A 5 -31.39 -5.96 -21.72
C TYR A 5 -30.73 -5.01 -22.74
N PHE A 6 -31.36 -3.86 -23.04
CA PHE A 6 -30.94 -3.01 -24.17
C PHE A 6 -30.43 -1.61 -23.77
N SER A 7 -30.13 -1.37 -22.50
CA SER A 7 -29.71 -0.03 -22.02
C SER A 7 -28.27 0.06 -21.54
N PHE A 8 -27.44 -0.98 -21.69
CA PHE A 8 -26.03 -0.95 -21.24
C PHE A 8 -25.00 -0.84 -22.38
N PHE A 9 -25.42 -0.72 -23.64
CA PHE A 9 -24.53 -0.82 -24.80
C PHE A 9 -24.31 0.46 -25.62
N ILE A 10 -24.73 1.64 -25.13
CA ILE A 10 -24.49 2.91 -25.83
C ILE A 10 -24.04 3.99 -24.83
N ILE A 11 -22.93 3.79 -24.13
CA ILE A 11 -22.03 4.86 -23.67
C ILE A 11 -20.62 4.27 -23.53
N PHE A 12 -19.94 3.96 -24.64
CA PHE A 12 -18.47 3.88 -24.61
C PHE A 12 -17.91 4.06 -26.02
N ASP A 13 -18.24 5.19 -26.63
CA ASP A 13 -17.36 5.76 -27.65
C ASP A 13 -17.41 7.29 -27.58
N LEU A 14 -16.23 7.88 -27.75
CA LEU A 14 -15.87 9.30 -27.73
C LEU A 14 -15.57 9.99 -26.37
N THR A 15 -14.27 10.29 -26.22
CA THR A 15 -13.61 11.29 -25.36
C THR A 15 -13.40 10.92 -23.88
N LEU A 16 -12.14 10.54 -23.60
CA LEU A 16 -11.52 10.58 -22.27
C LEU A 16 -11.60 12.01 -21.70
N SER A 17 -12.67 12.29 -20.96
CA SER A 17 -12.74 13.43 -20.03
C SER A 17 -13.96 13.29 -19.13
N SER A 18 -13.84 12.48 -18.07
CA SER A 18 -14.41 12.68 -16.72
C SER A 18 -14.28 11.37 -15.92
N THR A 19 -13.50 11.43 -14.87
CA THR A 19 -13.44 10.44 -13.79
C THR A 19 -14.79 10.40 -13.09
N THR A 20 -15.49 9.26 -13.15
CA THR A 20 -16.57 8.97 -12.20
C THR A 20 -15.93 8.19 -11.05
N THR A 21 -15.76 8.86 -9.91
CA THR A 21 -15.22 8.31 -8.66
C THR A 21 -16.36 7.78 -7.79
N LEU A 22 -16.08 6.76 -6.97
CA LEU A 22 -17.06 6.16 -6.03
C LEU A 22 -17.59 7.15 -4.97
N SER A 23 -17.02 8.36 -4.91
CA SER A 23 -17.49 9.51 -4.13
C SER A 23 -18.90 9.99 -4.47
N ASP A 24 -19.46 9.58 -5.61
CA ASP A 24 -20.80 10.02 -6.05
C ASP A 24 -21.96 9.33 -5.29
N LEU A 25 -21.65 8.45 -4.34
CA LEU A 25 -22.63 7.79 -3.46
C LEU A 25 -22.55 8.39 -2.04
N ASN A 26 -23.06 9.61 -1.91
CA ASN A 26 -23.00 10.40 -0.67
C ASN A 26 -23.97 9.85 0.41
N VAL A 27 -23.44 9.52 1.60
CA VAL A 27 -24.21 9.38 2.86
C VAL A 27 -23.55 10.28 3.90
N ASP A 28 -24.30 11.31 4.31
CA ASP A 28 -23.95 12.28 5.35
C ASP A 28 -23.73 11.62 6.71
N THR A 29 -22.61 11.94 7.37
CA THR A 29 -22.55 12.15 8.83
C THR A 29 -21.35 13.01 9.20
N GLN A 30 -21.61 14.24 9.67
CA GLN A 30 -20.69 14.98 10.53
C GLN A 30 -20.74 14.38 11.95
N THR A 31 -19.60 14.16 12.62
CA THR A 31 -19.10 14.88 13.81
C THR A 31 -18.00 14.07 14.54
N LEU A 32 -17.02 14.80 15.08
CA LEU A 32 -15.81 14.43 15.86
C LEU A 32 -14.55 14.31 14.99
N ALA A 33 -13.68 15.29 15.19
CA ALA A 33 -12.48 15.54 14.41
C ALA A 33 -11.57 14.31 14.29
N GLN A 34 -11.58 13.69 13.11
CA GLN A 34 -10.53 12.79 12.67
C GLN A 34 -9.38 13.65 12.15
N PRO A 35 -8.14 13.49 12.64
CA PRO A 35 -7.01 14.14 12.02
C PRO A 35 -6.77 13.51 10.65
N VAL A 36 -6.93 14.34 9.61
CA VAL A 36 -6.13 14.41 8.39
C VAL A 36 -5.40 13.11 8.00
N ILE A 37 -5.99 12.39 7.03
CA ILE A 37 -5.48 11.38 6.06
C ILE A 37 -6.46 10.19 5.98
N GLU A 38 -7.72 10.44 5.63
CA GLU A 38 -8.45 9.46 4.80
C GLU A 38 -8.13 9.81 3.33
N GLU A 39 -6.88 9.64 2.91
CA GLU A 39 -6.63 9.47 1.48
C GLU A 39 -7.35 8.18 1.05
N ASN A 40 -8.01 8.18 -0.11
CA ASN A 40 -8.67 7.01 -0.71
C ASN A 40 -7.62 5.95 -1.13
N TRP A 41 -6.80 5.46 -0.20
CA TRP A 41 -5.75 4.49 -0.43
C TRP A 41 -6.33 3.20 -1.02
N GLU A 42 -7.59 2.92 -0.75
CA GLU A 42 -8.31 1.78 -1.25
C GLU A 42 -8.47 1.84 -2.78
N GLU A 43 -8.70 3.03 -3.33
CA GLU A 43 -8.80 3.25 -4.77
C GLU A 43 -7.45 3.08 -5.48
N LEU A 44 -6.33 3.09 -4.74
CA LEU A 44 -4.99 2.92 -5.32
C LEU A 44 -4.64 1.44 -5.51
N LEU A 45 -5.31 0.53 -4.80
CA LEU A 45 -5.00 -0.90 -4.84
C LEU A 45 -5.29 -1.55 -6.19
N VAL A 46 -6.18 -0.97 -7.01
CA VAL A 46 -6.43 -1.45 -8.37
C VAL A 46 -5.26 -1.19 -9.33
N ALA A 47 -4.36 -0.28 -9.00
CA ALA A 47 -3.26 0.10 -9.87
C ALA A 47 -2.31 -1.08 -10.15
N GLY A 48 -2.10 -1.97 -9.18
CA GLY A 48 -1.27 -3.17 -9.33
C GLY A 48 -1.73 -4.09 -10.47
N PRO A 49 -2.96 -4.63 -10.43
CA PRO A 49 -3.53 -5.42 -11.51
C PRO A 49 -3.58 -4.68 -12.87
N ILE A 50 -3.84 -3.37 -12.86
CA ILE A 50 -3.86 -2.57 -14.09
C ILE A 50 -2.44 -2.49 -14.70
N VAL A 51 -1.39 -2.30 -13.90
CA VAL A 51 0.01 -2.35 -14.36
C VAL A 51 0.32 -3.71 -14.98
N VAL A 52 -0.11 -4.81 -14.35
CA VAL A 52 0.05 -6.17 -14.89
C VAL A 52 -0.65 -6.33 -16.24
N ASN A 53 -1.87 -5.79 -16.37
CA ASN A 53 -2.59 -5.79 -17.64
C ASN A 53 -1.86 -4.99 -18.73
N TYR A 54 -1.33 -3.81 -18.41
CA TYR A 54 -0.58 -3.00 -19.36
C TYR A 54 0.70 -3.69 -19.84
N ILE A 55 1.51 -4.24 -18.93
CA ILE A 55 2.72 -4.97 -19.34
C ILE A 55 2.36 -6.24 -20.13
N SER A 56 1.24 -6.90 -19.82
CA SER A 56 0.73 -8.03 -20.60
C SER A 56 0.35 -7.63 -22.03
N ASN A 57 -0.40 -6.54 -22.19
CA ASN A 57 -0.73 -6.00 -23.51
C ASN A 57 0.53 -5.60 -24.30
N LEU A 58 1.52 -5.00 -23.63
CA LEU A 58 2.79 -4.66 -24.25
C LEU A 58 3.53 -5.91 -24.75
N MET A 59 3.56 -7.00 -23.96
CA MET A 59 4.14 -8.27 -24.42
C MET A 59 3.42 -8.81 -25.65
N ILE A 60 2.08 -8.78 -25.67
CA ILE A 60 1.29 -9.28 -26.81
C ILE A 60 1.54 -8.42 -28.06
N LEU A 61 1.45 -7.09 -27.95
CA LEU A 61 1.66 -6.17 -29.06
C LEU A 61 3.04 -6.35 -29.72
N ASN A 62 4.06 -6.65 -28.92
CA ASN A 62 5.44 -6.79 -29.38
C ASN A 62 5.84 -8.23 -29.73
N SER A 63 4.98 -9.22 -29.51
CA SER A 63 5.21 -10.62 -29.91
C SER A 63 5.24 -10.83 -31.44
N LYS A 64 4.69 -9.89 -32.22
CA LYS A 64 4.71 -9.94 -33.70
C LYS A 64 6.06 -9.56 -34.33
N ARG A 65 6.69 -8.51 -33.82
CA ARG A 65 7.96 -7.99 -34.36
C ARG A 65 8.81 -7.36 -33.26
N ASP A 66 10.12 -7.60 -33.31
CA ASP A 66 11.08 -6.91 -32.45
C ASP A 66 11.71 -5.70 -33.18
N PHE A 67 12.19 -4.73 -32.42
CA PHE A 67 12.89 -3.55 -32.93
C PHE A 67 13.90 -3.02 -31.91
N SER A 68 14.90 -2.30 -32.39
CA SER A 68 15.88 -1.63 -31.53
C SER A 68 15.40 -0.23 -31.17
N LEU A 69 15.64 0.16 -29.93
CA LEU A 69 15.57 1.54 -29.47
C LEU A 69 16.75 2.31 -30.06
N LYS A 70 16.45 3.43 -30.70
CA LYS A 70 17.42 4.33 -31.34
C LYS A 70 17.43 5.65 -30.59
N SER A 71 18.57 6.32 -30.62
CA SER A 71 18.67 7.72 -30.22
C SER A 71 18.97 8.60 -31.44
N SER A 72 18.48 9.83 -31.38
CA SER A 72 18.87 10.89 -32.31
C SER A 72 20.35 11.31 -32.16
N SER A 73 20.96 11.02 -31.00
CA SER A 73 22.37 11.30 -30.72
C SER A 73 23.26 10.08 -31.01
N PRO A 74 24.31 10.20 -31.85
CA PRO A 74 25.18 9.08 -32.24
C PRO A 74 25.92 8.39 -31.08
N ASN A 75 26.13 9.09 -29.96
CA ASN A 75 26.89 8.61 -28.81
C ASN A 75 26.02 8.52 -27.54
N HIS A 76 24.70 8.38 -27.70
CA HIS A 76 23.81 8.24 -26.55
C HIS A 76 24.12 6.95 -25.78
N VAL A 77 24.22 7.08 -24.46
CA VAL A 77 24.39 5.95 -23.54
C VAL A 77 23.15 5.88 -22.66
N TYR A 78 22.41 4.79 -22.77
CA TYR A 78 21.31 4.51 -21.87
C TYR A 78 21.84 4.15 -20.48
N GLN A 79 21.25 4.74 -19.45
CA GLN A 79 21.65 4.56 -18.06
C GLN A 79 20.95 3.37 -17.40
N TYR A 80 19.67 3.15 -17.71
CA TYR A 80 18.82 2.13 -17.07
C TYR A 80 18.42 1.00 -18.02
N ILE A 81 18.27 1.28 -19.33
CA ILE A 81 17.96 0.28 -20.36
C ILE A 81 19.19 -0.58 -20.62
N LYS A 82 19.07 -1.89 -20.34
CA LYS A 82 20.17 -2.86 -20.51
C LYS A 82 20.25 -3.43 -21.92
N TYR A 83 19.13 -3.48 -22.64
CA TYR A 83 19.02 -4.17 -23.92
C TYR A 83 18.43 -3.28 -25.03
N PRO A 84 19.04 -2.12 -25.34
CA PRO A 84 18.46 -1.17 -26.30
C PRO A 84 18.32 -1.75 -27.71
N ASN A 85 19.11 -2.77 -28.06
CA ASN A 85 19.06 -3.41 -29.37
C ASN A 85 17.79 -4.25 -29.61
N SER A 86 17.03 -4.56 -28.56
CA SER A 86 15.80 -5.36 -28.63
C SER A 86 14.78 -4.84 -27.63
N PHE A 87 13.69 -4.28 -28.15
CA PHE A 87 12.60 -3.80 -27.33
C PHE A 87 11.92 -4.95 -26.59
N ARG A 88 11.85 -6.16 -27.17
CA ARG A 88 11.39 -7.35 -26.45
C ARG A 88 12.24 -7.66 -25.22
N ASN A 89 13.56 -7.61 -25.35
CA ASN A 89 14.45 -7.83 -24.21
C ASN A 89 14.33 -6.69 -23.18
N THR A 90 14.06 -5.47 -23.63
CA THR A 90 13.78 -4.33 -22.74
C THR A 90 12.44 -4.53 -22.00
N LEU A 91 11.39 -5.02 -22.65
CA LEU A 91 10.13 -5.38 -21.99
C LEU A 91 10.33 -6.52 -20.99
N ALA A 92 11.14 -7.53 -21.32
CA ALA A 92 11.49 -8.60 -20.38
C ALA A 92 12.26 -8.06 -19.17
N GLN A 93 13.16 -7.08 -19.35
CA GLN A 93 13.80 -6.36 -18.25
C GLN A 93 12.74 -5.68 -17.37
N ILE A 94 11.84 -4.88 -17.95
CA ILE A 94 10.78 -4.18 -17.23
C ILE A 94 9.92 -5.18 -16.44
N ALA A 95 9.45 -6.26 -17.07
CA ALA A 95 8.62 -7.26 -16.40
C ALA A 95 9.33 -7.94 -15.24
N ASN A 96 10.63 -8.25 -15.38
CA ASN A 96 11.43 -8.82 -14.30
C ASN A 96 11.62 -7.83 -13.14
N GLU A 97 11.84 -6.55 -13.45
CA GLU A 97 11.97 -5.50 -12.42
C GLU A 97 10.62 -5.25 -11.71
N ILE A 98 9.50 -5.21 -12.44
CA ILE A 98 8.14 -5.16 -11.88
C ILE A 98 7.89 -6.35 -10.96
N TYR A 99 8.20 -7.58 -11.40
CA TYR A 99 8.06 -8.79 -10.59
C TYR A 99 8.87 -8.69 -9.29
N ALA A 100 10.14 -8.27 -9.38
CA ALA A 100 11.00 -8.14 -8.22
C ALA A 100 10.45 -7.11 -7.21
N VAL A 101 9.97 -5.95 -7.68
CA VAL A 101 9.37 -4.93 -6.81
C VAL A 101 8.11 -5.46 -6.14
N PHE A 102 7.20 -6.12 -6.87
CA PHE A 102 5.97 -6.66 -6.29
C PHE A 102 6.23 -7.75 -5.23
N ILE A 103 7.18 -8.66 -5.46
CA ILE A 103 7.55 -9.68 -4.46
C ILE A 103 8.12 -9.06 -3.18
N ARG A 104 8.94 -8.01 -3.31
CA ARG A 104 9.52 -7.35 -2.15
C ARG A 104 8.50 -6.49 -1.42
N ALA A 105 7.62 -5.80 -2.14
CA ALA A 105 6.48 -5.12 -1.55
C ALA A 105 5.57 -6.10 -0.80
N HIS A 106 5.31 -7.29 -1.36
CA HIS A 106 4.58 -8.35 -0.67
C HIS A 106 5.23 -8.75 0.67
N SER A 107 6.54 -9.01 0.64
CA SER A 107 7.31 -9.35 1.84
C SER A 107 7.33 -8.22 2.87
N TYR A 108 7.37 -6.97 2.42
CA TYR A 108 7.27 -5.78 3.27
C TYR A 108 5.91 -5.70 3.95
N MET A 109 4.81 -5.94 3.23
CA MET A 109 3.47 -5.96 3.79
C MET A 109 3.28 -7.09 4.81
N ASP A 110 3.86 -8.27 4.59
CA ASP A 110 3.86 -9.34 5.60
C ASP A 110 4.57 -8.87 6.88
N GLY A 111 5.71 -8.19 6.72
CA GLY A 111 6.43 -7.56 7.83
C GLY A 111 5.59 -6.55 8.60
N ILE A 112 4.86 -5.66 7.89
CA ILE A 112 3.92 -4.72 8.52
C ILE A 112 2.87 -5.48 9.31
N GLN A 113 2.17 -6.43 8.68
CA GLN A 113 1.08 -7.16 9.31
C GLN A 113 1.51 -7.86 10.60
N LEU A 114 2.63 -8.59 10.55
CA LEU A 114 3.16 -9.31 11.71
C LEU A 114 3.55 -8.35 12.85
N SER A 115 4.13 -7.20 12.49
CA SER A 115 4.62 -6.24 13.48
C SER A 115 3.48 -5.46 14.14
N THR A 116 2.49 -5.01 13.36
CA THR A 116 1.36 -4.23 13.88
C THR A 116 0.40 -5.06 14.72
N GLN A 117 0.30 -6.38 14.47
CA GLN A 117 -0.47 -7.30 15.31
C GLN A 117 0.03 -7.37 16.76
N GLN A 118 1.31 -7.08 17.02
CA GLN A 118 1.87 -7.13 18.38
C GLN A 118 1.63 -5.86 19.20
N ILE A 119 1.48 -4.71 18.52
CA ILE A 119 1.34 -3.39 19.16
C ILE A 119 0.24 -3.36 20.25
N PRO A 120 -1.00 -3.85 20.02
CA PRO A 120 -2.04 -3.83 21.06
C PRO A 120 -1.63 -4.57 22.35
N LYS A 121 -0.94 -5.70 22.21
CA LYS A 121 -0.50 -6.52 23.35
C LYS A 121 0.60 -5.80 24.14
N ASP A 122 1.52 -5.15 23.46
CA ASP A 122 2.62 -4.42 24.08
C ASP A 122 2.10 -3.16 24.79
N LEU A 123 1.19 -2.42 24.17
CA LEU A 123 0.50 -1.28 24.79
C LEU A 123 -0.24 -1.69 26.08
N LYS A 124 -1.03 -2.76 26.03
CA LYS A 124 -1.73 -3.30 27.21
C LYS A 124 -0.76 -3.77 28.30
N THR A 125 0.41 -4.28 27.92
CA THR A 125 1.47 -4.67 28.86
C THR A 125 2.07 -3.45 29.56
N ILE A 126 2.38 -2.40 28.81
CA ILE A 126 2.88 -1.12 29.35
C ILE A 126 1.88 -0.53 30.35
N LEU A 127 0.59 -0.49 30.00
CA LEU A 127 -0.47 -0.01 30.89
C LEU A 127 -0.54 -0.77 32.22
N LYS A 128 -0.49 -2.11 32.17
CA LYS A 128 -0.49 -2.95 33.37
C LYS A 128 0.73 -2.70 34.25
N LEU A 129 1.91 -2.55 33.65
CA LEU A 129 3.15 -2.24 34.37
C LEU A 129 3.04 -0.87 35.08
N LEU A 130 2.55 0.15 34.39
CA LEU A 130 2.41 1.50 34.96
C LEU A 130 1.40 1.57 36.11
N LYS A 131 0.31 0.78 36.02
CA LYS A 131 -0.78 0.84 37.01
C LYS A 131 -0.52 -0.04 38.24
N SER A 132 -0.36 -1.34 38.03
CA SER A 132 -0.67 -2.34 39.07
C SER A 132 0.54 -3.05 39.65
N VAL A 133 1.75 -2.63 39.26
CA VAL A 133 2.97 -3.38 39.52
C VAL A 133 3.89 -2.62 40.51
N PRO A 134 4.54 -3.31 41.47
CA PRO A 134 5.43 -2.66 42.44
C PRO A 134 6.60 -1.91 41.78
N PRO A 135 7.14 -0.84 42.39
CA PRO A 135 8.20 -0.02 41.81
C PRO A 135 9.42 -0.81 41.29
N ARG A 136 9.85 -1.85 42.02
CA ARG A 136 10.98 -2.71 41.61
C ARG A 136 10.73 -3.43 40.30
N THR A 137 9.51 -3.93 40.10
CA THR A 137 9.14 -4.65 38.89
C THR A 137 8.94 -3.67 37.72
N ILE A 138 8.44 -2.45 37.99
CA ILE A 138 8.43 -1.37 36.99
C ILE A 138 9.86 -1.08 36.51
N GLN A 139 10.80 -0.89 37.43
CA GLN A 139 12.19 -0.58 37.08
C GLN A 139 12.86 -1.69 36.26
N ALA A 140 12.49 -2.95 36.48
CA ALA A 140 13.04 -4.09 35.75
C ALA A 140 12.36 -4.35 34.40
N LEU A 141 11.02 -4.26 34.32
CA LEU A 141 10.26 -4.73 33.16
C LEU A 141 9.79 -3.62 32.22
N LEU A 142 9.57 -2.40 32.71
CA LEU A 142 9.12 -1.29 31.86
C LEU A 142 10.12 -0.95 30.76
N PRO A 143 11.45 -0.86 31.01
CA PRO A 143 12.41 -0.61 29.93
C PRO A 143 12.37 -1.67 28.83
N ILE A 144 12.14 -2.93 29.19
CA ILE A 144 12.03 -4.05 28.24
C ILE A 144 10.76 -3.89 27.39
N ALA A 145 9.62 -3.58 28.01
CA ALA A 145 8.37 -3.37 27.28
C ALA A 145 8.44 -2.15 26.34
N LEU A 146 9.10 -1.07 26.78
CA LEU A 146 9.31 0.13 25.97
C LEU A 146 10.27 -0.10 24.80
N ASP A 147 11.35 -0.87 25.00
CA ASP A 147 12.25 -1.22 23.90
C ASP A 147 11.52 -2.08 22.87
N THR A 148 10.74 -3.09 23.29
CA THR A 148 9.95 -3.93 22.36
C THR A 148 9.04 -3.10 21.47
N ILE A 149 8.23 -2.20 22.04
CA ILE A 149 7.30 -1.38 21.25
C ILE A 149 8.03 -0.34 20.39
N GLU A 150 9.20 0.13 20.83
CA GLU A 150 10.05 1.05 20.07
C GLU A 150 10.68 0.40 18.83
N GLN A 151 11.09 -0.87 18.92
CA GLN A 151 11.72 -1.57 17.80
C GLN A 151 10.74 -1.87 16.65
N ILE A 152 9.45 -2.05 16.95
CA ILE A 152 8.42 -2.37 15.95
C ILE A 152 8.39 -1.34 14.79
N PRO A 153 8.06 -0.06 15.03
CA PRO A 153 7.96 0.91 13.94
C PRO A 153 9.31 1.19 13.26
N LYS A 154 10.44 1.07 13.98
CA LYS A 154 11.78 1.21 13.39
C LYS A 154 12.08 0.13 12.35
N ASN A 155 11.72 -1.13 12.65
CA ASN A 155 11.94 -2.26 11.75
C ASN A 155 11.06 -2.15 10.50
N ILE A 156 9.81 -1.71 10.67
CA ILE A 156 8.90 -1.44 9.55
C ILE A 156 9.48 -0.31 8.67
N ALA A 157 9.82 0.84 9.25
CA ALA A 157 10.36 1.99 8.51
C ALA A 157 11.63 1.65 7.72
N LYS A 158 12.52 0.82 8.29
CA LYS A 158 13.73 0.35 7.59
C LYS A 158 13.38 -0.44 6.32
N SER A 159 12.38 -1.32 6.40
CA SER A 159 11.93 -2.14 5.27
C SER A 159 11.26 -1.29 4.19
N ALA A 160 10.47 -0.28 4.60
CA ALA A 160 9.85 0.70 3.70
C ALA A 160 10.89 1.44 2.84
N ASN A 161 11.97 1.90 3.48
CA ASN A 161 13.04 2.64 2.81
C ASN A 161 13.80 1.81 1.77
N ILE A 162 13.94 0.50 1.97
CA ILE A 162 14.55 -0.40 0.97
C ILE A 162 13.64 -0.51 -0.24
N MET A 163 12.34 -0.70 -0.01
CA MET A 163 11.33 -0.82 -1.06
C MET A 163 11.24 0.45 -1.93
N ILE A 164 11.21 1.64 -1.33
CA ILE A 164 11.12 2.94 -2.06
C ILE A 164 12.24 3.09 -3.11
N LYS A 165 13.48 2.72 -2.78
CA LYS A 165 14.62 2.83 -3.71
C LYS A 165 14.45 1.98 -4.97
N GLU A 166 13.73 0.87 -4.87
CA GLU A 166 13.48 0.00 -6.00
C GLU A 166 12.34 0.53 -6.88
N TYR A 167 11.33 1.15 -6.26
CA TYR A 167 10.32 1.93 -6.97
C TYR A 167 10.95 3.06 -7.78
N ASP A 168 11.93 3.77 -7.21
CA ASP A 168 12.67 4.83 -7.91
C ASP A 168 13.44 4.27 -9.12
N SER A 169 14.14 3.15 -8.93
CA SER A 169 14.91 2.51 -10.00
C SER A 169 14.04 2.12 -11.20
N LEU A 170 12.87 1.51 -10.93
CA LEU A 170 11.93 1.15 -11.99
C LEU A 170 11.27 2.39 -12.62
N THR A 171 10.98 3.43 -11.84
CA THR A 171 10.47 4.70 -12.37
C THR A 171 11.43 5.32 -13.38
N LEU A 172 12.72 5.33 -13.05
CA LEU A 172 13.78 5.84 -13.93
C LEU A 172 13.92 5.00 -15.21
N LEU A 173 13.83 3.67 -15.10
CA LEU A 173 13.79 2.79 -16.27
C LEU A 173 12.58 3.10 -17.18
N LEU A 174 11.38 3.21 -16.61
CA LEU A 174 10.17 3.50 -17.41
C LEU A 174 10.26 4.86 -18.11
N GLN A 175 10.77 5.89 -17.43
CA GLN A 175 11.00 7.21 -18.01
C GLN A 175 11.99 7.15 -19.18
N GLU A 176 13.12 6.46 -19.01
CA GLU A 176 14.13 6.33 -20.06
C GLU A 176 13.59 5.55 -21.27
N VAL A 177 12.80 4.49 -21.05
CA VAL A 177 12.19 3.70 -22.13
C VAL A 177 11.18 4.52 -22.93
N ILE A 178 10.34 5.31 -22.26
CA ILE A 178 9.38 6.19 -22.93
C ILE A 178 10.11 7.24 -23.79
N ALA A 179 11.17 7.87 -23.25
CA ALA A 179 11.99 8.81 -24.00
C ALA A 179 12.68 8.13 -25.21
N ALA A 180 13.26 6.95 -25.01
CA ALA A 180 13.92 6.20 -26.07
C ALA A 180 12.96 5.79 -27.20
N MET A 181 11.71 5.43 -26.88
CA MET A 181 10.70 5.15 -27.89
C MET A 181 10.29 6.39 -28.69
N ALA A 182 10.18 7.55 -28.03
CA ALA A 182 9.89 8.82 -28.70
C ALA A 182 11.02 9.20 -29.67
N ASP A 183 12.27 9.06 -29.25
CA ASP A 183 13.46 9.25 -30.10
C ASP A 183 13.46 8.27 -31.29
N THR A 184 13.16 6.99 -31.02
CA THR A 184 13.07 5.96 -32.05
C THR A 184 12.02 6.29 -33.10
N HIS A 185 10.88 6.85 -32.67
CA HIS A 185 9.83 7.33 -33.57
C HIS A 185 10.32 8.50 -34.44
N ALA A 186 10.99 9.50 -33.84
CA ALA A 186 11.50 10.67 -34.56
C ALA A 186 12.58 10.32 -35.61
N VAL A 187 13.39 9.29 -35.36
CA VAL A 187 14.42 8.81 -36.29
C VAL A 187 13.82 7.96 -37.43
N ASN A 188 12.75 7.20 -37.16
CA ASN A 188 12.15 6.28 -38.13
C ASN A 188 11.02 6.95 -38.94
N ASN A 189 11.34 7.95 -39.76
CA ASN A 189 10.36 8.72 -40.55
C ASN A 189 9.78 7.98 -41.79
N SER A 190 10.12 6.71 -42.05
CA SER A 190 9.94 6.10 -43.39
C SER A 190 9.01 4.88 -43.49
N VAL A 191 8.43 4.34 -42.41
CA VAL A 191 7.56 3.13 -42.50
C VAL A 191 6.32 3.24 -41.59
N LEU A 192 5.17 3.55 -42.18
CA LEU A 192 3.87 3.72 -41.50
C LEU A 192 3.47 2.56 -40.56
N MET A 193 3.78 1.31 -40.93
CA MET A 193 3.44 0.14 -40.11
C MET A 193 4.25 0.05 -38.81
N ASN A 194 5.51 0.50 -38.82
CA ASN A 194 6.35 0.55 -37.61
C ASN A 194 5.91 1.70 -36.70
N MET A 195 5.40 2.79 -37.27
CA MET A 195 4.90 3.94 -36.49
C MET A 195 3.68 3.56 -35.64
N ASN A 196 2.71 2.78 -36.16
CA ASN A 196 1.52 2.42 -35.38
C ASN A 196 1.86 1.54 -34.15
N ILE A 197 2.76 0.56 -34.30
CA ILE A 197 3.20 -0.29 -33.17
C ILE A 197 3.94 0.55 -32.13
N LEU A 198 4.84 1.43 -32.56
CA LEU A 198 5.59 2.32 -31.67
C LEU A 198 4.67 3.28 -30.91
N VAL A 199 3.71 3.90 -31.59
CA VAL A 199 2.73 4.81 -30.98
C VAL A 199 1.87 4.08 -29.95
N ASN A 200 1.37 2.90 -30.28
CA ASN A 200 0.55 2.12 -29.35
C ASN A 200 1.37 1.63 -28.15
N ALA A 201 2.58 1.11 -28.36
CA ALA A 201 3.47 0.70 -27.28
C ALA A 201 3.84 1.87 -26.36
N THR A 202 4.10 3.05 -26.95
CA THR A 202 4.37 4.28 -26.18
C THR A 202 3.19 4.67 -25.32
N LYS A 203 1.98 4.67 -25.89
CA LYS A 203 0.74 4.99 -25.16
C LYS A 203 0.50 4.03 -23.99
N GLU A 204 0.66 2.73 -24.20
CA GLU A 204 0.46 1.72 -23.15
C GLU A 204 1.53 1.84 -22.05
N LEU A 205 2.80 2.11 -22.41
CA LEU A 205 3.85 2.37 -21.41
C LEU A 205 3.61 3.66 -20.61
N SER A 206 3.14 4.74 -21.24
CA SER A 206 2.79 5.97 -20.51
C SER A 206 1.63 5.76 -19.54
N LYS A 207 0.59 5.01 -19.92
CA LYS A 207 -0.50 4.66 -19.00
C LYS A 207 -0.01 3.75 -17.87
N MET A 208 0.84 2.78 -18.17
CA MET A 208 1.45 1.92 -17.16
C MET A 208 2.25 2.74 -16.15
N GLN A 209 3.03 3.72 -16.62
CA GLN A 209 3.76 4.65 -15.76
C GLN A 209 2.82 5.48 -14.87
N GLN A 210 1.68 5.93 -15.39
CA GLN A 210 0.68 6.63 -14.57
C GLN A 210 0.15 5.74 -13.44
N GLN A 211 -0.21 4.49 -13.74
CA GLN A 211 -0.66 3.56 -12.72
C GLN A 211 0.45 3.18 -11.74
N TRP A 212 1.69 3.09 -12.22
CA TRP A 212 2.85 2.91 -11.37
C TRP A 212 2.99 4.02 -10.33
N SER A 213 2.72 5.27 -10.72
CA SER A 213 2.70 6.41 -9.78
C SER A 213 1.62 6.27 -8.70
N GLU A 214 0.45 5.69 -9.01
CA GLU A 214 -0.59 5.42 -8.01
C GLU A 214 -0.15 4.33 -7.02
N ILE A 215 0.61 3.32 -7.47
CA ILE A 215 1.22 2.34 -6.55
C ILE A 215 2.22 3.03 -5.63
N ILE A 216 3.09 3.91 -6.16
CA ILE A 216 4.03 4.69 -5.34
C ILE A 216 3.29 5.56 -4.32
N ARG A 217 2.20 6.20 -4.73
CA ARG A 217 1.35 7.00 -3.83
C ARG A 217 0.80 6.16 -2.69
N TYR A 218 0.28 4.96 -2.97
CA TYR A 218 -0.16 4.02 -1.93
C TYR A 218 0.97 3.68 -0.94
N GLN A 219 2.18 3.43 -1.45
CA GLN A 219 3.34 3.15 -0.60
C GLN A 219 3.78 4.34 0.26
N ASN A 220 3.65 5.56 -0.26
CA ASN A 220 3.95 6.77 0.49
C ASN A 220 2.95 6.96 1.64
N ILE A 221 1.65 6.72 1.43
CA ILE A 221 0.65 6.76 2.50
C ILE A 221 1.02 5.78 3.62
N LEU A 222 1.38 4.54 3.26
CA LEU A 222 1.83 3.53 4.23
C LEU A 222 3.07 3.99 5.00
N THR A 223 4.07 4.51 4.30
CA THR A 223 5.34 4.94 4.93
C THR A 223 5.11 6.13 5.85
N THR A 224 4.31 7.12 5.45
CA THR A 224 3.93 8.25 6.30
C THR A 224 3.25 7.78 7.57
N ARG A 225 2.31 6.83 7.48
CA ARG A 225 1.63 6.26 8.65
C ARG A 225 2.58 5.50 9.59
N VAL A 226 3.53 4.74 9.03
CA VAL A 226 4.58 4.09 9.83
C VAL A 226 5.41 5.13 10.61
N GLU A 227 5.75 6.24 9.97
CA GLU A 227 6.46 7.35 10.61
C GLU A 227 5.61 8.03 11.68
N THR A 228 4.30 8.23 11.45
CA THR A 228 3.36 8.74 12.47
C THR A 228 3.36 7.85 13.71
N ILE A 229 3.17 6.53 13.56
CA ILE A 229 3.24 5.59 14.69
C ILE A 229 4.59 5.68 15.39
N ARG A 230 5.69 5.75 14.62
CA ARG A 230 7.04 5.87 15.18
C ARG A 230 7.17 7.12 16.03
N GLU A 231 6.70 8.26 15.55
CA GLU A 231 6.76 9.54 16.27
C GLU A 231 5.88 9.53 17.52
N THR A 232 4.64 9.05 17.45
CA THR A 232 3.74 8.96 18.61
C THR A 232 4.28 8.00 19.68
N VAL A 233 4.84 6.85 19.28
CA VAL A 233 5.47 5.92 20.22
C VAL A 233 6.71 6.54 20.86
N LEU A 234 7.65 7.07 20.07
CA LEU A 234 8.93 7.55 20.57
C LEU A 234 8.83 8.86 21.35
N ASN A 235 8.18 9.86 20.77
CA ASN A 235 8.24 11.24 21.26
C ASN A 235 7.12 11.54 22.25
N GLU A 236 5.96 10.90 22.10
CA GLU A 236 4.81 11.21 22.98
C GLU A 236 4.66 10.18 24.09
N LEU A 237 4.59 8.89 23.75
CA LEU A 237 4.38 7.83 24.72
C LEU A 237 5.63 7.63 25.59
N MET A 238 6.78 7.37 24.99
CA MET A 238 7.99 7.01 25.74
C MET A 238 8.56 8.16 26.55
N ASP A 239 8.62 9.38 26.01
CA ASP A 239 9.15 10.54 26.76
C ASP A 239 8.25 10.89 27.95
N THR A 240 6.93 10.80 27.79
CA THR A 240 6.00 11.01 28.90
C THR A 240 6.20 9.96 30.00
N ILE A 241 6.39 8.70 29.63
CA ILE A 241 6.68 7.62 30.58
C ILE A 241 8.03 7.82 31.28
N LYS A 242 9.09 8.16 30.55
CA LYS A 242 10.44 8.39 31.12
C LYS A 242 10.45 9.58 32.08
N ASN A 243 9.78 10.67 31.73
CA ASN A 243 9.70 11.87 32.58
C ASN A 243 9.01 11.58 33.92
N VAL A 244 7.93 10.81 33.91
CA VAL A 244 7.19 10.49 35.14
C VAL A 244 7.90 9.44 35.99
N THR A 245 8.53 8.44 35.38
CA THR A 245 9.25 7.38 36.10
C THR A 245 10.60 7.83 36.69
N SER A 246 11.25 8.82 36.08
CA SER A 246 12.50 9.39 36.60
C SER A 246 12.30 10.39 37.74
N THR A 247 11.13 11.00 37.87
CA THR A 247 10.84 12.07 38.84
C THR A 247 10.12 11.60 40.11
N ASN A 248 9.42 10.47 40.08
CA ASN A 248 8.62 9.99 41.22
C ASN A 248 8.72 8.48 41.43
N SER A 249 9.63 8.04 42.29
CA SER A 249 9.85 6.61 42.61
C SER A 249 8.68 5.94 43.34
N GLU A 250 7.74 6.70 43.91
CA GLU A 250 6.59 6.17 44.66
C GLU A 250 5.28 6.93 44.35
N LEU A 251 4.80 6.85 43.11
CA LEU A 251 3.46 7.34 42.78
C LEU A 251 2.39 6.59 43.58
N SER A 252 1.49 7.34 44.22
CA SER A 252 0.27 6.80 44.84
C SER A 252 -0.61 6.11 43.81
N ALA A 253 -1.51 5.22 44.26
CA ALA A 253 -2.46 4.53 43.39
C ALA A 253 -3.27 5.52 42.51
N ALA A 254 -3.71 6.64 43.10
CA ALA A 254 -4.49 7.66 42.42
C ALA A 254 -3.67 8.43 41.39
N ALA A 255 -2.41 8.75 41.71
CA ALA A 255 -1.49 9.40 40.79
C ALA A 255 -1.17 8.49 39.59
N ARG A 256 -1.06 7.17 39.79
CA ARG A 256 -0.90 6.19 38.70
C ARG A 256 -2.14 6.11 37.82
N THR A 257 -3.34 6.13 38.40
CA THR A 257 -4.60 6.14 37.64
C THR A 257 -4.71 7.38 36.77
N PHE A 258 -4.44 8.55 37.34
CA PHE A 258 -4.45 9.81 36.60
C PHE A 258 -3.38 9.82 35.50
N PHE A 259 -2.19 9.29 35.78
CA PHE A 259 -1.14 9.19 34.77
C PHE A 259 -1.56 8.29 33.60
N VAL A 260 -2.04 7.08 33.90
CA VAL A 260 -2.51 6.14 32.88
C VAL A 260 -3.65 6.75 32.07
N SER A 261 -4.62 7.44 32.70
CA SER A 261 -5.73 8.05 31.97
C SER A 261 -5.28 9.13 30.98
N LYS A 262 -4.19 9.86 31.26
CA LYS A 262 -3.58 10.82 30.33
C LYS A 262 -2.89 10.16 29.13
N MET A 263 -2.45 8.91 29.26
CA MET A 263 -1.80 8.16 28.17
C MET A 263 -2.78 7.51 27.21
N LEU A 264 -4.05 7.35 27.61
CA LEU A 264 -4.98 6.51 26.85
C LEU A 264 -5.31 7.06 25.48
N ASP A 265 -5.48 8.37 25.34
CA ASP A 265 -5.73 8.97 24.02
C ASP A 265 -4.61 8.60 23.04
N LYS A 266 -3.36 8.57 23.50
CA LYS A 266 -2.16 8.28 22.67
C LYS A 266 -2.09 6.81 22.34
N ILE A 267 -2.41 5.95 23.32
CA ILE A 267 -2.43 4.50 23.16
C ILE A 267 -3.51 4.09 22.17
N ILE A 268 -4.70 4.69 22.29
CA ILE A 268 -5.82 4.48 21.38
C ILE A 268 -5.43 4.91 19.97
N GLU A 269 -4.82 6.09 19.80
CA GLU A 269 -4.33 6.58 18.51
C GLU A 269 -3.31 5.61 17.89
N ILE A 270 -2.29 5.19 18.65
CA ILE A 270 -1.29 4.22 18.20
C ILE A 270 -1.96 2.90 17.77
N GLU A 271 -2.92 2.39 18.54
CA GLU A 271 -3.62 1.14 18.22
C GLU A 271 -4.50 1.27 16.97
N GLN A 272 -5.19 2.39 16.79
CA GLN A 272 -6.00 2.67 15.60
C GLN A 272 -5.13 2.76 14.34
N ASP A 273 -4.01 3.48 14.39
CA ASP A 273 -3.08 3.57 13.25
C ASP A 273 -2.40 2.24 12.95
N ALA A 274 -2.00 1.48 13.98
CA ALA A 274 -1.46 0.14 13.82
C ALA A 274 -2.47 -0.80 13.15
N HIS A 275 -3.74 -0.70 13.54
CA HIS A 275 -4.80 -1.49 12.93
C HIS A 275 -5.06 -1.08 11.47
N LEU A 276 -5.03 0.22 11.15
CA LEU A 276 -5.18 0.66 9.77
C LEU A 276 -4.02 0.15 8.90
N LEU A 277 -2.77 0.26 9.36
CA LEU A 277 -1.62 -0.30 8.66
C LEU A 277 -1.75 -1.82 8.44
N TYR A 278 -2.26 -2.54 9.44
CA TYR A 278 -2.57 -3.96 9.31
C TYR A 278 -3.57 -4.22 8.18
N ILE A 279 -4.69 -3.49 8.15
CA ILE A 279 -5.72 -3.63 7.12
C ILE A 279 -5.17 -3.29 5.74
N MET A 280 -4.44 -2.18 5.60
CA MET A 280 -3.82 -1.79 4.33
C MET A 280 -2.88 -2.89 3.81
N ALA A 281 -1.93 -3.34 4.64
CA ALA A 281 -0.95 -4.35 4.25
C ALA A 281 -1.59 -5.71 3.95
N LYS A 282 -2.58 -6.14 4.75
CA LYS A 282 -3.35 -7.36 4.50
C LYS A 282 -4.07 -7.29 3.16
N THR A 283 -4.78 -6.20 2.91
CA THR A 283 -5.55 -6.02 1.68
C THR A 283 -4.63 -6.03 0.46
N TYR A 284 -3.47 -5.37 0.54
CA TYR A 284 -2.46 -5.45 -0.50
C TYR A 284 -2.01 -6.90 -0.76
N ASN A 285 -1.71 -7.68 0.28
CA ASN A 285 -1.25 -9.06 0.10
C ASN A 285 -2.31 -9.99 -0.47
N ASP A 286 -3.57 -9.84 -0.05
CA ASP A 286 -4.70 -10.57 -0.61
C ASP A 286 -4.82 -10.32 -2.13
N ILE A 287 -4.77 -9.05 -2.53
CA ILE A 287 -4.82 -8.63 -3.95
C ILE A 287 -3.57 -9.10 -4.70
N SER A 288 -2.39 -8.93 -4.10
CA SER A 288 -1.11 -9.28 -4.70
C SER A 288 -1.01 -10.78 -5.00
N ASN A 289 -1.44 -11.62 -4.06
CA ASN A 289 -1.50 -13.06 -4.22
C ASN A 289 -2.50 -13.49 -5.29
N ALA A 290 -3.71 -12.91 -5.28
CA ALA A 290 -4.76 -13.32 -6.19
C ALA A 290 -4.53 -12.83 -7.63
N TYR A 291 -3.99 -11.61 -7.81
CA TYR A 291 -4.08 -10.90 -9.09
C TYR A 291 -2.77 -10.31 -9.59
N ILE A 292 -1.66 -10.34 -8.85
CA ILE A 292 -0.43 -9.66 -9.29
C ILE A 292 0.71 -10.66 -9.47
N VAL A 293 1.18 -11.28 -8.39
CA VAL A 293 2.45 -12.03 -8.34
C VAL A 293 2.47 -13.18 -9.35
N PHE A 294 1.39 -13.97 -9.41
CA PHE A 294 1.34 -15.09 -10.35
C PHE A 294 1.26 -14.61 -11.80
N GLN A 295 0.49 -13.55 -12.07
CA GLN A 295 0.28 -13.05 -13.42
C GLN A 295 1.57 -12.44 -14.01
N ILE A 296 2.25 -11.59 -13.24
CA ILE A 296 3.50 -10.97 -13.68
C ILE A 296 4.62 -12.01 -13.89
N ALA A 297 4.69 -13.06 -13.07
CA ALA A 297 5.65 -14.15 -13.24
C ALA A 297 5.49 -14.90 -14.59
N ASN A 298 4.29 -14.85 -15.18
CA ASN A 298 3.97 -15.58 -16.41
C ASN A 298 3.88 -14.67 -17.65
N VAL A 299 4.04 -13.35 -17.49
CA VAL A 299 3.78 -12.39 -18.57
C VAL A 299 4.71 -12.55 -19.78
N SER A 300 5.93 -13.05 -19.57
CA SER A 300 6.90 -13.30 -20.64
C SER A 300 6.43 -14.36 -21.64
N LYS A 301 5.52 -15.26 -21.25
CA LYS A 301 4.90 -16.25 -22.15
C LYS A 301 4.08 -15.60 -23.26
N LEU A 302 3.61 -14.37 -23.05
CA LEU A 302 2.83 -13.63 -24.05
C LEU A 302 3.71 -13.11 -25.21
N LEU A 303 5.04 -13.07 -25.05
CA LEU A 303 5.96 -12.67 -26.13
C LEU A 303 6.09 -13.71 -27.25
N VAL A 304 5.67 -14.95 -27.01
CA VAL A 304 5.87 -16.07 -27.94
C VAL A 304 4.59 -16.52 -28.66
N LEU A 305 3.50 -15.72 -28.57
CA LEU A 305 2.24 -16.03 -29.24
C LEU A 305 2.40 -16.06 -30.78
N PRO A 306 2.23 -17.22 -31.45
CA PRO A 306 2.55 -17.40 -32.86
C PRO A 306 1.61 -16.67 -33.81
N THR A 307 0.30 -16.72 -33.57
CA THR A 307 -0.72 -16.27 -34.55
C THR A 307 -1.39 -14.96 -34.15
N GLU A 308 -1.95 -14.23 -35.13
CA GLU A 308 -2.70 -13.00 -34.85
C GLU A 308 -3.97 -13.30 -34.05
N ASP A 309 -4.67 -14.38 -34.39
CA ASP A 309 -5.89 -14.80 -33.70
C ASP A 309 -5.63 -15.11 -32.22
N GLU A 310 -4.53 -15.79 -31.90
CA GLU A 310 -4.12 -16.03 -30.50
C GLU A 310 -3.80 -14.75 -29.75
N ARG A 311 -3.15 -13.77 -30.40
CA ARG A 311 -2.88 -12.46 -29.79
C ARG A 311 -4.15 -11.69 -29.51
N GLN A 312 -5.08 -11.62 -30.46
CA GLN A 312 -6.37 -10.94 -30.28
C GLN A 312 -7.22 -11.62 -29.20
N THR A 313 -7.23 -12.96 -29.18
CA THR A 313 -7.92 -13.73 -28.14
C THR A 313 -7.33 -13.43 -26.75
N ALA A 314 -6.00 -13.44 -26.62
CA ALA A 314 -5.33 -13.11 -25.36
C ALA A 314 -5.63 -11.67 -24.89
N MET A 315 -5.61 -10.68 -25.80
CA MET A 315 -5.95 -9.29 -25.45
C MET A 315 -7.40 -9.14 -24.98
N SER A 316 -8.35 -9.82 -25.63
CA SER A 316 -9.75 -9.82 -25.21
C SER A 316 -9.92 -10.45 -23.83
N GLN A 317 -9.29 -11.61 -23.60
CA GLN A 317 -9.35 -12.31 -22.32
C GLN A 317 -8.73 -11.50 -21.18
N LEU A 318 -7.61 -10.80 -21.43
CA LEU A 318 -6.99 -9.91 -20.45
C LEU A 318 -7.94 -8.77 -20.05
N GLY A 319 -8.57 -8.13 -21.05
CA GLY A 319 -9.53 -7.05 -20.80
C GLY A 319 -10.75 -7.50 -20.01
N GLU A 320 -11.36 -8.63 -20.38
CA GLU A 320 -12.49 -9.22 -19.66
C GLU A 320 -12.10 -9.61 -18.22
N THR A 321 -10.97 -10.30 -18.06
CA THR A 321 -10.46 -10.72 -16.74
C THR A 321 -10.22 -9.51 -15.84
N LEU A 322 -9.61 -8.45 -16.38
CA LEU A 322 -9.35 -7.23 -15.61
C LEU A 322 -10.65 -6.63 -15.07
N LEU A 323 -11.72 -6.57 -15.87
CA LEU A 323 -13.01 -6.02 -15.41
C LEU A 323 -13.57 -6.79 -14.21
N PHE A 324 -13.53 -8.13 -14.25
CA PHE A 324 -13.94 -8.96 -13.12
C PHE A 324 -13.04 -8.75 -11.90
N THR A 325 -11.73 -8.74 -12.08
CA THR A 325 -10.75 -8.48 -11.02
C THR A 325 -10.99 -7.12 -10.34
N LEU A 326 -11.27 -6.06 -11.10
CA LEU A 326 -11.53 -4.73 -10.53
C LEU A 326 -12.80 -4.69 -9.68
N ALA A 327 -13.85 -5.42 -10.10
CA ALA A 327 -15.07 -5.56 -9.31
C ALA A 327 -14.83 -6.34 -8.00
N GLU A 328 -14.07 -7.43 -8.06
CA GLU A 328 -13.69 -8.22 -6.88
C GLU A 328 -12.85 -7.40 -5.89
N ILE A 329 -11.88 -6.63 -6.39
CA ILE A 329 -11.05 -5.75 -5.54
C ILE A 329 -11.91 -4.67 -4.88
N SER A 330 -12.86 -4.10 -5.60
CA SER A 330 -13.79 -3.10 -5.04
C SER A 330 -14.62 -3.70 -3.90
N GLN A 331 -15.06 -4.96 -4.04
CA GLN A 331 -15.77 -5.66 -2.96
C GLN A 331 -14.87 -5.92 -1.74
N ILE A 332 -13.63 -6.39 -1.95
CA ILE A 332 -12.64 -6.58 -0.89
C ILE A 332 -12.42 -5.26 -0.13
N VAL A 333 -12.22 -4.16 -0.86
CA VAL A 333 -12.03 -2.82 -0.29
C VAL A 333 -13.20 -2.41 0.60
N LEU A 334 -14.44 -2.60 0.15
CA LEU A 334 -15.64 -2.24 0.91
C LEU A 334 -15.73 -3.04 2.22
N GLU A 335 -15.46 -4.34 2.17
CA GLU A 335 -15.46 -5.21 3.35
C GLU A 335 -14.38 -4.79 4.36
N GLN A 336 -13.18 -4.48 3.87
CA GLN A 336 -12.06 -4.06 4.73
C GLN A 336 -12.32 -2.70 5.39
N LYS A 337 -12.98 -1.77 4.69
CA LYS A 337 -13.40 -0.48 5.27
C LYS A 337 -14.41 -0.66 6.40
N GLN A 338 -15.38 -1.55 6.22
CA GLN A 338 -16.35 -1.88 7.27
C GLN A 338 -15.69 -2.52 8.49
N GLN A 339 -14.78 -3.49 8.27
CA GLN A 339 -14.03 -4.13 9.35
C GLN A 339 -13.18 -3.12 10.13
N TYR A 340 -12.52 -2.19 9.44
CA TYR A 340 -11.73 -1.12 10.06
C TYR A 340 -12.61 -0.22 10.95
N GLN A 341 -13.76 0.23 10.45
CA GLN A 341 -14.70 1.06 11.21
C GLN A 341 -15.21 0.34 12.46
N GLN A 342 -15.60 -0.93 12.32
CA GLN A 342 -16.04 -1.74 13.45
C GLN A 342 -14.93 -1.88 14.49
N ARG A 343 -13.72 -2.26 14.07
CA ARG A 343 -12.61 -2.47 15.01
C ARG A 343 -12.21 -1.18 15.73
N ASN A 344 -12.27 -0.04 15.07
CA ASN A 344 -12.01 1.25 15.71
C ASN A 344 -12.99 1.56 16.84
N GLN A 345 -14.27 1.19 16.69
CA GLN A 345 -15.25 1.32 17.77
C GLN A 345 -14.95 0.37 18.93
N GLU A 346 -14.56 -0.87 18.62
CA GLU A 346 -14.18 -1.87 19.62
C GLU A 346 -12.95 -1.41 20.42
N ILE A 347 -11.92 -0.87 19.78
CA ILE A 347 -10.70 -0.35 20.44
C ILE A 347 -11.08 0.71 21.50
N GLN A 348 -11.93 1.66 21.13
CA GLN A 348 -12.39 2.73 22.03
C GLN A 348 -13.11 2.17 23.26
N GLU A 349 -14.03 1.22 23.03
CA GLU A 349 -14.80 0.61 24.12
C GLU A 349 -13.93 -0.29 25.00
N GLU A 350 -12.98 -1.04 24.43
CA GLU A 350 -12.01 -1.86 25.17
C GLU A 350 -11.20 -0.99 26.16
N TYR A 351 -10.65 0.14 25.71
CA TYR A 351 -9.86 1.02 26.57
C TYR A 351 -10.73 1.76 27.60
N LYS A 352 -11.96 2.13 27.25
CA LYS A 352 -12.91 2.71 28.21
C LYS A 352 -13.27 1.73 29.33
N GLN A 353 -13.54 0.46 28.99
CA GLN A 353 -13.78 -0.60 29.98
C GLN A 353 -12.54 -0.84 30.84
N PHE A 354 -11.36 -0.82 30.23
CA PHE A 354 -10.10 -0.91 30.96
C PHE A 354 -9.96 0.19 32.03
N ILE A 355 -10.31 1.45 31.73
CA ILE A 355 -10.34 2.54 32.74
C ILE A 355 -11.35 2.26 33.84
N GLN A 356 -12.58 1.89 33.47
CA GLN A 356 -13.64 1.68 34.45
C GLN A 356 -13.27 0.58 35.44
N GLN A 357 -12.70 -0.51 34.95
CA GLN A 357 -12.18 -1.58 35.79
C GLN A 357 -11.06 -1.08 36.70
N MET A 358 -10.10 -0.30 36.17
CA MET A 358 -9.02 0.29 36.97
C MET A 358 -9.53 1.21 38.09
N MET A 359 -10.54 2.04 37.84
CA MET A 359 -11.12 2.93 38.86
C MET A 359 -11.87 2.14 39.95
N PHE A 360 -12.57 1.07 39.56
CA PHE A 360 -13.30 0.22 40.49
C PHE A 360 -12.37 -0.54 41.45
N GLU A 361 -11.27 -1.10 40.93
CA GLU A 361 -10.25 -1.81 41.75
C GLU A 361 -9.62 -0.89 42.81
N GLU A 362 -9.43 0.40 42.48
CA GLU A 362 -8.89 1.40 43.41
C GLU A 362 -9.88 1.76 44.52
N LEU A 363 -11.16 1.95 44.18
CA LEU A 363 -12.23 2.16 45.16
C LEU A 363 -12.34 0.97 46.13
N ALA A 364 -12.29 -0.26 45.61
CA ALA A 364 -12.33 -1.46 46.44
C ALA A 364 -11.12 -1.58 47.38
N ALA A 365 -9.92 -1.23 46.90
CA ALA A 365 -8.70 -1.24 47.71
C ALA A 365 -8.68 -0.14 48.79
N GLY A 366 -9.39 0.97 48.59
CA GLY A 366 -9.53 2.06 49.56
C GLY A 366 -10.54 1.78 50.67
N ILE A 367 -11.55 0.93 50.45
CA ILE A 367 -12.58 0.56 51.44
C ILE A 367 -12.07 -0.51 52.42
N GLY A 368 -10.97 -1.22 52.09
CA GLY A 368 -10.35 -2.26 52.92
C GLY A 368 -9.24 -1.79 53.88
N LYS A 369 -8.98 -0.47 53.97
CA LYS A 369 -8.08 0.16 54.95
C LYS A 369 -8.89 1.05 55.87
#